data_AF-A0A2W7R3S7-F1
#
_entry.id   AF-A0A2W7R3S7-F1
#
_cell.length_a   1.000
_cell.length_b   1.000
_cell.length_c   1.000
_cell.angle_alpha   90.00
_cell.angle_beta   90.00
_cell.angle_gamma   90.00
#
_symmetry.space_group_name_H-M   'P 1'
#
loop_
_entity.id
_entity.type
_entity.pdbx_description
1 polymer ?
#
loop_
_entity_poly.entity_id
_entity_poly.type
_entity_poly.pdbx_seq_one_letter_code
_entity_poly.pdbx_strand_id
1 'polypeptide(L)' 'METIKIKVSEKIRDKVLSLLQQFDKEDLQVIENELHFGFSEPELQNEYQKLNSGKTKTYSLEEADEILEETIKRYEIE' A
#
# COMPACT_ATOMS: atom_id res chain seq x y z
N MET A 1 7.05 -23.28 -13.60
CA MET A 1 6.11 -23.12 -12.47
C MET A 1 4.98 -22.23 -12.94
N GLU A 2 3.74 -22.62 -12.69
CA GLU A 2 2.55 -21.83 -13.03
C GLU A 2 1.97 -21.23 -11.75
N THR A 3 1.60 -19.95 -11.80
CA THR A 3 1.07 -19.24 -10.62
C THR A 3 -0.45 -19.17 -10.69
N ILE A 4 -1.11 -19.72 -9.67
CA ILE A 4 -2.57 -19.63 -9.52
C ILE A 4 -2.94 -18.66 -8.39
N LYS A 5 -3.95 -17.81 -8.63
CA LYS A 5 -4.51 -16.92 -7.62
C LYS A 5 -5.80 -17.53 -7.07
N ILE A 6 -5.82 -17.84 -5.77
CA ILE A 6 -6.97 -18.48 -5.11
C ILE A 6 -7.67 -17.44 -4.23
N LYS A 7 -8.97 -17.23 -4.46
CA LYS A 7 -9.83 -16.42 -3.58
C LYS A 7 -10.52 -17.32 -2.57
N VAL A 8 -10.21 -17.14 -1.30
CA VAL A 8 -10.78 -17.94 -0.20
C VAL A 8 -11.46 -17.05 0.84
N SER A 9 -12.44 -17.59 1.56
CA SER A 9 -13.01 -16.91 2.73
C SER A 9 -12.00 -16.92 3.88
N GLU A 10 -11.95 -15.84 4.65
CA GLU A 10 -11.07 -15.69 5.81
C GLU A 10 -11.21 -16.85 6.80
N LYS A 11 -12.42 -17.38 6.98
CA LYS A 11 -12.73 -18.53 7.86
C LYS A 11 -11.97 -19.81 7.52
N ILE A 12 -11.57 -19.97 6.25
CA ILE A 12 -10.85 -21.16 5.76
C ILE A 12 -9.42 -20.83 5.33
N ARG A 13 -9.01 -19.56 5.38
CA ARG A 13 -7.69 -19.11 4.92
C ARG A 13 -6.57 -19.91 5.57
N ASP A 14 -6.59 -20.03 6.89
CA ASP A 14 -5.54 -20.73 7.64
C ASP A 14 -5.51 -22.23 7.34
N LYS A 15 -6.69 -22.84 7.14
CA LYS A 15 -6.79 -24.26 6.74
C LYS A 15 -6.22 -24.49 5.35
N VAL A 16 -6.52 -23.59 4.41
CA VAL A 16 -5.99 -23.67 3.04
C VAL A 16 -4.49 -23.45 3.03
N LEU A 17 -3.97 -22.47 3.76
CA LEU A 17 -2.53 -22.26 3.93
C LEU A 17 -1.84 -23.48 4.53
N SER A 18 -2.41 -24.07 5.59
CA SER A 18 -1.87 -25.28 6.22
C SER A 18 -1.84 -26.49 5.28
N LEU A 19 -2.80 -26.61 4.36
CA LEU A 19 -2.78 -27.66 3.32
C LEU A 19 -1.69 -27.40 2.28
N LEU A 20 -1.53 -26.15 1.85
CA LEU A 20 -0.53 -25.77 0.85
C LEU A 20 0.90 -25.88 1.40
N GLN A 21 1.10 -25.64 2.69
CA GLN A 21 2.40 -25.79 3.36
C GLN A 21 2.85 -27.25 3.54
N GLN A 22 1.99 -28.24 3.27
CA GLN A 22 2.36 -29.66 3.32
C GLN A 22 3.08 -30.13 2.05
N PHE A 23 3.04 -29.35 0.99
CA PHE A 23 3.76 -29.64 -0.24
C PHE A 23 5.21 -29.19 -0.12
N ASP A 24 6.10 -29.93 -0.78
CA ASP A 24 7.51 -29.58 -0.84
C ASP A 24 7.71 -28.25 -1.60
N LYS A 25 8.70 -27.46 -1.17
CA LYS A 25 8.98 -26.13 -1.73
C LYS A 25 9.38 -26.17 -3.21
N GLU A 26 9.82 -27.33 -3.70
CA GLU A 26 10.15 -27.55 -5.11
C GLU A 26 8.89 -27.65 -5.98
N ASP A 27 7.78 -28.12 -5.40
CA ASP A 27 6.50 -28.33 -6.09
C ASP A 27 5.52 -27.17 -5.89
N LEU A 28 5.55 -26.52 -4.71
CA LEU A 28 4.63 -25.44 -4.37
C LEU A 28 5.29 -24.34 -3.53
N GLN A 29 5.18 -23.10 -4.02
CA GLN A 29 5.62 -21.91 -3.30
C GLN A 29 4.41 -21.03 -2.99
N VAL A 30 4.17 -20.79 -1.71
CA VAL A 30 3.22 -19.76 -1.27
C VAL A 30 3.89 -18.40 -1.47
N ILE A 31 3.45 -17.68 -2.50
CA ILE A 31 3.84 -16.29 -2.73
C ILE A 31 2.91 -15.45 -1.87
N GLU A 32 3.40 -14.98 -0.72
CA GLU A 32 2.71 -13.91 -0.02
C GLU A 32 2.75 -12.69 -0.93
N ASN A 33 1.58 -12.22 -1.36
CA ASN A 33 1.53 -10.90 -1.96
C ASN A 33 2.01 -9.95 -0.87
N GLU A 34 3.17 -9.31 -1.10
CA GLU A 34 3.54 -8.13 -0.36
C GLU A 34 2.30 -7.24 -0.33
N LEU A 35 1.84 -6.94 0.89
CA LEU A 35 0.76 -6.00 1.10
C LEU A 35 1.18 -4.72 0.39
N HIS A 36 0.65 -4.50 -0.82
CA HIS A 36 0.85 -3.27 -1.54
C HIS A 36 0.33 -2.18 -0.63
N PHE A 37 1.28 -1.47 -0.01
CA PHE A 37 1.03 -0.47 0.99
C PHE A 37 0.44 0.75 0.26
N GLY A 38 -0.87 0.74 0.06
CA GLY A 38 -1.71 1.89 -0.34
C GLY A 38 -1.46 2.52 -1.71
N PHE A 39 -0.33 2.27 -2.36
CA PHE A 39 0.04 2.85 -3.64
C PHE A 39 0.51 1.75 -4.57
N SER A 40 -0.08 1.72 -5.76
CA SER A 40 0.42 0.90 -6.85
C SER A 40 1.78 1.44 -7.32
N GLU A 41 2.68 0.57 -7.79
CA GLU A 41 3.96 0.98 -8.43
C GLU A 41 3.80 2.16 -9.42
N PRO A 42 2.79 2.20 -10.30
CA PRO A 42 2.60 3.34 -11.20
C PRO A 42 2.23 4.64 -10.49
N GLU A 43 1.52 4.60 -9.36
CA GLU A 43 1.18 5.81 -8.59
C GLU A 43 2.42 6.40 -7.92
N LEU A 44 3.24 5.56 -7.29
CA LEU A 44 4.53 5.95 -6.72
C LEU A 44 5.47 6.53 -7.78
N GLN A 45 5.56 5.88 -8.94
CA GLN A 45 6.41 6.35 -10.03
C GLN A 45 5.95 7.70 -10.57
N ASN A 46 4.64 7.90 -10.70
CA ASN A 46 4.09 9.18 -11.15
C ASN A 46 4.36 10.29 -10.14
N GLU A 47 4.17 10.03 -8.85
CA GLU A 47 4.43 11.01 -7.80
C GLU A 47 5.92 11.37 -7.69
N TYR A 48 6.80 10.39 -7.85
CA TYR A 48 8.24 10.60 -7.95
C TYR A 48 8.64 11.46 -9.16
N GLN A 49 8.02 11.22 -10.32
CA GLN A 49 8.25 12.04 -11.52
C GLN A 49 7.77 13.48 -11.33
N LYS A 50 6.62 13.69 -10.66
CA LYS A 50 6.14 15.03 -10.32
C LYS A 50 7.10 15.76 -9.40
N LEU A 51 7.58 15.10 -8.34
CA LEU A 51 8.58 15.64 -7.42
C LEU A 51 9.84 16.08 -8.19
N ASN A 52 10.38 15.21 -9.06
CA ASN A 52 11.57 15.52 -9.87
C ASN A 52 11.33 16.56 -10.96
N SER A 53 10.08 16.77 -11.40
CA SER A 53 9.76 17.78 -12.40
C SER A 53 9.91 19.22 -11.90
N GLY A 54 10.11 19.42 -10.60
CA GLY A 54 10.20 20.74 -9.96
C GLY A 54 8.89 21.53 -9.98
N LYS A 55 7.78 20.91 -10.40
CA LYS A 55 6.44 21.51 -10.43
C LYS A 55 5.66 21.27 -9.14
N THR A 56 6.19 20.47 -8.22
CA THR A 56 5.57 20.19 -6.93
C THR A 56 5.92 21.29 -5.94
N LYS A 57 4.91 21.80 -5.24
CA LYS A 57 5.14 22.70 -4.10
C LYS A 57 5.66 21.89 -2.93
N THR A 58 6.80 22.29 -2.40
CA THR A 58 7.37 21.78 -1.15
C THR A 58 7.07 22.79 -0.06
N TYR A 59 6.74 22.31 1.13
CA TYR A 59 6.55 23.14 2.31
C TYR A 59 7.58 22.74 3.36
N SER A 60 8.06 23.71 4.15
CA SER A 60 8.77 23.39 5.39
C SER A 60 7.80 22.75 6.40
N LEU A 61 8.34 22.18 7.47
CA LEU A 61 7.50 21.62 8.53
C LEU A 61 6.63 22.70 9.17
N GLU A 62 7.21 23.88 9.39
CA GLU A 62 6.53 25.04 9.96
C GLU A 62 5.40 25.55 9.04
N GLU A 63 5.66 25.65 7.73
CA GLU A 63 4.64 26.03 6.75
C GLU A 63 3.49 25.01 6.68
N ALA A 64 3.82 23.72 6.79
CA ALA A 64 2.83 22.66 6.80
C ALA A 64 1.93 22.72 8.05
N ASP A 65 2.52 22.97 9.23
CA ASP A 65 1.79 23.13 10.49
C ASP A 65 0.85 24.35 10.42
N GLU A 66 1.31 25.49 9.90
CA GLU A 66 0.47 26.69 9.74
C GLU A 66 -0.72 26.43 8.81
N ILE A 67 -0.50 25.79 7.66
CA ILE A 67 -1.58 25.43 6.72
C ILE A 67 -2.59 24.48 7.36
N LEU A 68 -2.11 23.52 8.15
CA LEU A 68 -2.96 22.57 8.87
C LEU A 68 -3.85 23.28 9.89
N GLU A 69 -3.26 24.14 10.73
CA GLU A 69 -3.94 24.92 11.75
C GLU A 69 -4.98 25.88 11.14
N GLU A 70 -4.63 26.58 10.06
CA GLU A 70 -5.58 27.43 9.34
C GLU A 70 -6.75 26.63 8.77
N THR A 71 -6.47 25.42 8.25
CA THR A 71 -7.48 24.55 7.68
C THR A 71 -8.43 24.05 8.77
N ILE A 72 -7.91 23.59 9.92
CA ILE A 72 -8.71 23.14 11.05
C ILE A 72 -9.62 24.27 11.54
N LYS A 73 -9.06 25.46 11.79
CA LYS A 73 -9.82 26.64 12.23
C LYS A 73 -10.93 27.05 11.28
N ARG A 74 -10.76 26.85 9.97
CA ARG A 74 -11.79 27.15 8.97
C ARG A 74 -13.03 26.26 9.12
N TYR A 75 -12.86 25.04 9.63
CA TYR A 75 -13.94 24.04 9.72
C TYR A 75 -14.38 23.73 11.16
N GLU A 76 -13.65 24.21 12.16
CA GLU A 76 -14.17 24.32 13.52
C GLU A 76 -15.25 25.42 13.54
N ILE A 77 -16.51 24.99 13.65
CA ILE A 77 -17.64 25.87 13.91
C ILE A 77 -17.65 26.13 15.43
N GLU A 78 -17.40 27.36 15.85
CA GLU A 78 -17.73 27.83 17.21
C GLU A 78 -19.25 27.96 17.40
#